data_AF-A0A949Q987-F1
#
_entry.id   AF-A0A949Q987-F1
#
_cell.length_a   1.000
_cell.length_b   1.000
_cell.length_c   1.000
_cell.angle_alpha   90.00
_cell.angle_beta   90.00
_cell.angle_gamma   90.00
#
_symmetry.space_group_name_H-M   'P 1'
#
loop_
_entity.id
_entity.type
_entity.pdbx_description
1 polymer ?
#
loop_
_entity_poly.entity_id
_entity_poly.type
_entity_poly.pdbx_seq_one_letter_code
_entity_poly.pdbx_strand_id
1 'polypeptide(L)'
;MDSKYAFSFMDGRGDVFIIGIIVNSGVKYIINRQITFTYQKKLNHYLMKNTHLDFFNDDDQNSSEINRHLPDFFTRKGGELAMNVTEGAFGNPVFTVTDTPVFLCDGPSDG
;
A
#
# COMPACT_ATOMS: atom_id res chain seq x y z
N MET A 1 -0.81 -14.22 -1.68
CA MET A 1 -1.80 -13.26 -1.18
C MET A 1 -2.87 -13.12 -2.25
N ASP A 2 -4.13 -13.28 -1.88
CA ASP A 2 -5.27 -12.98 -2.76
C ASP A 2 -5.94 -11.71 -2.23
N SER A 3 -6.01 -10.67 -3.04
CA SER A 3 -6.43 -9.35 -2.57
C SER A 3 -6.92 -8.46 -3.69
N LYS A 4 -7.91 -7.65 -3.38
CA LYS A 4 -8.46 -6.61 -4.24
C LYS A 4 -8.19 -5.24 -3.61
N TYR A 5 -7.72 -4.33 -4.45
CA TYR A 5 -7.50 -2.93 -4.12
C TYR A 5 -8.43 -2.08 -4.99
N ALA A 6 -9.14 -1.14 -4.38
CA ALA A 6 -9.96 -0.17 -5.09
C ALA A 6 -9.52 1.24 -4.71
N PHE A 7 -8.85 1.93 -5.63
CA PHE A 7 -8.37 3.29 -5.44
C PHE A 7 -9.37 4.30 -6.01
N SER A 8 -9.63 5.37 -5.26
CA SER A 8 -10.37 6.55 -5.70
C SER A 8 -9.50 7.79 -5.51
N PHE A 9 -9.46 8.66 -6.52
CA PHE A 9 -8.65 9.88 -6.52
C PHE A 9 -9.55 11.09 -6.79
N MET A 10 -9.45 12.12 -5.96
CA MET A 10 -10.20 13.37 -6.08
C MET A 10 -9.41 14.53 -5.46
N ASP A 11 -9.15 15.58 -6.24
CA ASP A 11 -8.60 16.86 -5.76
C ASP A 11 -7.39 16.75 -4.82
N GLY A 12 -6.41 15.90 -5.17
CA GLY A 12 -5.17 15.73 -4.39
C GLY A 12 -5.33 14.85 -3.14
N ARG A 13 -6.51 14.24 -2.96
CA ARG A 13 -6.82 13.26 -1.92
C ARG A 13 -7.39 11.99 -2.52
N GLY A 14 -7.37 10.91 -1.77
CA GLY A 14 -7.98 9.68 -2.23
C GLY A 14 -8.18 8.70 -1.11
N ASP A 15 -8.88 7.64 -1.46
CA ASP A 15 -9.14 6.51 -0.58
C ASP A 15 -8.76 5.22 -1.31
N VAL A 16 -8.17 4.28 -0.59
CA VAL A 16 -8.03 2.91 -1.07
C VAL A 16 -8.72 1.96 -0.11
N PHE A 17 -9.62 1.16 -0.66
CA PHE A 17 -10.22 0.03 0.04
C PHE A 17 -9.47 -1.24 -0.33
N ILE A 18 -9.16 -2.05 0.69
CA ILE A 18 -8.40 -3.29 0.54
C ILE A 18 -9.16 -4.39 1.23
N ILE A 19 -9.42 -5.45 0.46
CA ILE A 19 -9.92 -6.71 1.00
C ILE A 19 -9.05 -7.85 0.48
N GLY A 20 -8.59 -8.71 1.36
CA GLY A 20 -7.72 -9.81 0.97
C GLY A 20 -7.46 -10.81 2.08
N ILE A 21 -6.82 -11.92 1.68
CA ILE A 21 -6.41 -12.99 2.57
C ILE A 21 -4.94 -13.34 2.28
N ILE A 22 -4.15 -13.38 3.34
CA ILE A 22 -2.80 -13.94 3.35
C ILE A 22 -2.88 -15.33 4.00
N VAL A 23 -2.24 -16.32 3.39
CA VAL A 23 -2.08 -17.65 3.98
C VAL A 23 -0.59 -17.86 4.25
N ASN A 24 -0.22 -18.00 5.52
CA ASN A 24 1.14 -18.35 5.92
C ASN A 24 1.09 -19.56 6.85
N SER A 25 1.82 -20.62 6.51
CA SER A 25 1.92 -21.85 7.31
C SER A 25 0.56 -22.46 7.68
N GLY A 26 -0.43 -22.33 6.78
CA GLY A 26 -1.80 -22.82 6.98
C GLY A 26 -2.72 -21.87 7.77
N VAL A 27 -2.19 -20.79 8.36
CA VAL A 27 -2.96 -19.76 9.06
C VAL A 27 -3.42 -18.70 8.05
N LYS A 28 -4.70 -18.32 8.14
CA LYS A 28 -5.28 -17.26 7.32
C LYS A 28 -5.27 -15.95 8.09
N TYR A 29 -4.83 -14.89 7.43
CA TYR A 29 -4.89 -13.51 7.92
C TYR A 29 -5.72 -12.68 6.95
N ILE A 30 -6.74 -12.01 7.46
CA ILE A 30 -7.68 -11.20 6.71
C ILE A 30 -7.22 -9.75 6.73
N ILE A 31 -7.20 -9.13 5.55
CA ILE A 31 -7.01 -7.71 5.35
C ILE A 31 -8.38 -7.15 4.95
N ASN A 32 -8.88 -6.18 5.71
CA ASN A 32 -10.14 -5.49 5.46
C ASN A 32 -10.04 -4.07 6.02
N ARG A 33 -9.54 -3.14 5.20
CA ARG A 33 -9.20 -1.78 5.64
C ARG A 33 -9.43 -0.74 4.56
N GLN A 34 -9.69 0.49 5.01
CA GLN A 34 -9.72 1.68 4.18
C GLN A 34 -8.57 2.60 4.59
N ILE A 35 -7.90 3.17 3.60
CA ILE A 35 -6.82 4.14 3.81
C ILE A 35 -7.19 5.42 3.10
N THR A 36 -7.28 6.51 3.84
CA THR A 36 -7.31 7.85 3.25
C THR A 36 -5.89 8.32 3.05
N PHE A 37 -5.63 8.96 1.90
CA PHE A 37 -4.33 9.47 1.55
C PHE A 37 -4.41 10.83 0.86
N THR A 38 -3.30 11.57 0.92
CA THR A 38 -3.04 12.70 0.01
C THR A 38 -2.10 12.24 -1.08
N TYR A 39 -2.17 12.84 -2.27
CA TYR A 39 -1.23 12.53 -3.33
C TYR A 39 -0.75 13.77 -4.10
N GLN A 40 0.48 13.67 -4.58
CA GLN A 40 1.04 14.59 -5.57
C GLN A 40 1.23 13.85 -6.88
N LYS A 41 0.82 14.48 -7.98
CA LYS A 41 0.97 13.93 -9.32
C LYS A 41 1.99 14.74 -10.12
N LYS A 42 2.95 14.05 -10.73
CA LYS A 42 3.84 14.62 -11.75
C LYS A 42 3.87 13.68 -12.94
N LEU A 43 3.31 14.13 -14.07
CA LEU A 43 3.07 13.29 -15.26
C LEU A 43 2.27 12.03 -14.88
N ASN A 44 2.87 10.86 -15.01
CA ASN A 44 2.27 9.55 -14.75
C ASN A 44 2.63 9.00 -13.36
N HIS A 45 3.43 9.73 -12.60
CA HIS A 45 3.89 9.34 -11.27
C HIS A 45 3.05 10.00 -10.19
N TYR A 46 2.59 9.17 -9.26
CA TYR A 46 1.83 9.53 -8.08
C TYR A 46 2.66 9.19 -6.86
N LEU A 47 2.89 10.20 -6.01
CA LEU A 47 3.43 10.01 -4.68
C LEU A 47 2.28 10.16 -3.68
N MET A 48 1.91 9.06 -3.04
CA MET A 48 0.78 8.99 -2.12
C MET A 48 1.30 8.89 -0.68
N LYS A 49 0.58 9.52 0.24
CA LYS A 49 0.90 9.50 1.67
C LYS A 49 -0.35 9.17 2.47
N ASN A 50 -0.30 8.09 3.22
CA ASN A 50 -1.37 7.67 4.13
C ASN A 50 -1.58 8.77 5.19
N THR A 51 -2.79 9.28 5.29
CA THR A 51 -3.20 10.25 6.31
C THR A 51 -4.10 9.63 7.38
N HIS A 52 -4.84 8.58 7.02
CA HIS A 52 -5.71 7.85 7.92
C HIS A 52 -5.83 6.37 7.53
N LEU A 53 -6.04 5.51 8.53
CA LEU A 53 -6.14 4.07 8.39
C LEU A 53 -7.32 3.59 9.25
N ASP A 54 -8.36 3.11 8.57
CA ASP A 54 -9.55 2.52 9.18
C ASP A 54 -9.54 1.02 8.95
N PHE A 55 -9.84 0.27 10.00
CA PHE A 55 -9.91 -1.18 9.98
C PHE A 55 -11.35 -1.63 10.21
N PHE A 56 -11.81 -2.59 9.42
CA PHE A 56 -13.14 -3.18 9.57
C PHE A 56 -13.08 -4.41 10.50
N ASN A 57 -14.26 -4.89 10.94
CA ASN A 57 -14.41 -5.84 12.06
C ASN A 57 -13.66 -7.18 11.93
N ASP A 58 -13.22 -7.55 10.73
CA ASP A 58 -12.51 -8.82 10.44
C ASP A 58 -11.05 -8.62 10.05
N ASP A 59 -10.48 -7.42 10.16
CA ASP A 59 -9.07 -7.18 9.83
C ASP A 59 -8.12 -7.68 10.94
N ASP A 60 -7.09 -8.42 10.56
CA ASP A 60 -6.03 -8.90 11.46
C ASP A 60 -4.96 -7.82 11.73
N GLN A 61 -5.41 -6.67 12.28
CA GLN A 61 -4.68 -5.39 12.40
C GLN A 61 -3.26 -5.50 13.00
N ASN A 62 -3.02 -6.50 13.84
CA ASN A 62 -1.78 -6.67 14.62
C ASN A 62 -0.92 -7.87 14.17
N SER A 63 -1.25 -8.52 13.06
CA SER A 63 -0.41 -9.62 12.58
C SER A 63 0.90 -9.06 11.97
N SER A 64 2.03 -9.46 12.55
CA SER A 64 3.36 -9.23 11.96
C SER A 64 3.44 -9.75 10.52
N GLU A 65 2.64 -10.76 10.22
CA GLU A 65 2.50 -11.35 8.89
C GLU A 65 1.89 -10.38 7.87
N ILE A 66 0.81 -9.66 8.20
CA ILE A 66 0.29 -8.63 7.29
C ILE A 66 1.31 -7.52 7.09
N ASN A 67 1.93 -7.06 8.18
CA ASN A 67 2.89 -5.95 8.13
C ASN A 67 4.19 -6.29 7.37
N ARG A 68 4.57 -7.58 7.30
CA ARG A 68 5.72 -8.04 6.53
C ARG A 68 5.47 -8.07 5.02
N HIS A 69 4.21 -8.23 4.61
CA HIS A 69 3.83 -8.42 3.20
C HIS A 69 3.26 -7.17 2.54
N LEU A 70 3.01 -6.11 3.30
CA LEU A 70 2.46 -4.86 2.81
C LEU A 70 3.43 -3.69 3.00
N PRO A 71 3.57 -2.81 1.99
CA PRO A 71 4.26 -1.54 2.15
C PRO A 71 3.70 -0.71 3.30
N ASP A 72 4.55 0.12 3.90
CA ASP A 72 4.22 0.99 5.03
C ASP A 72 2.96 1.85 4.79
N PHE A 73 2.73 2.27 3.54
CA PHE A 73 1.52 2.99 3.16
C PHE A 73 0.21 2.30 3.58
N PHE A 74 0.19 0.96 3.57
CA PHE A 74 -1.01 0.18 3.89
C PHE A 74 -1.12 -0.22 5.36
N THR A 75 -0.07 0.02 6.16
CA THR A 75 0.07 -0.53 7.51
C THR A 75 0.23 0.56 8.56
N ARG A 76 0.72 1.75 8.18
CA ARG A 76 0.92 2.86 9.13
C ARG A 76 0.59 4.23 8.54
N LYS A 77 0.03 5.08 9.40
CA LYS A 77 -0.16 6.50 9.10
C LYS A 77 1.18 7.15 8.76
N GLY A 78 1.19 7.97 7.71
CA GLY A 78 2.38 8.62 7.19
C GLY A 78 3.24 7.75 6.28
N GLY A 79 2.91 6.45 6.11
CA GLY A 79 3.53 5.60 5.11
C GLY A 79 3.31 6.14 3.69
N GLU A 80 4.27 5.93 2.82
CA GLU A 80 4.31 6.51 1.47
C GLU A 80 4.32 5.40 0.41
N LEU A 81 3.70 5.68 -0.74
CA LEU A 81 3.61 4.75 -1.85
C LEU A 81 3.80 5.50 -3.17
N ALA A 82 4.73 5.01 -3.98
CA ALA A 82 4.94 5.48 -5.34
C ALA A 82 4.16 4.58 -6.32
N MET A 83 3.31 5.21 -7.13
CA MET A 83 2.54 4.52 -8.16
C MET A 83 2.79 5.19 -9.51
N ASN A 84 3.02 4.38 -10.53
CA ASN A 84 3.09 4.83 -11.90
C ASN A 84 1.84 4.36 -12.66
N VAL A 85 1.28 5.22 -13.51
CA VAL A 85 0.13 4.88 -14.34
C VAL A 85 0.49 5.06 -15.81
N THR A 86 0.67 3.95 -16.51
CA THR A 86 1.03 3.94 -17.93
C THR A 86 -0.11 3.40 -18.77
N GLU A 87 -0.17 3.78 -20.06
CA GLU A 87 -1.08 3.13 -20.99
C GLU A 87 -0.57 1.73 -21.35
N GLY A 88 -1.44 0.74 -21.22
CA GLY A 88 -1.20 -0.62 -21.70
C GLY A 88 -1.37 -0.71 -23.21
N ALA A 89 -0.96 -1.85 -23.78
CA ALA A 89 -0.99 -2.10 -25.23
C ALA A 89 -2.38 -1.95 -25.89
N PHE A 90 -3.46 -2.02 -25.10
CA PHE A 90 -4.85 -1.89 -25.56
C PHE A 90 -5.51 -0.59 -25.08
N GLY A 91 -4.73 0.41 -24.66
CA GLY A 91 -5.24 1.70 -24.19
C GLY A 91 -5.85 1.68 -22.78
N ASN A 92 -5.77 0.55 -22.07
CA ASN A 92 -6.18 0.45 -20.67
C ASN A 92 -5.10 1.03 -19.75
N PRO A 93 -5.45 1.79 -18.70
CA PRO A 93 -4.46 2.24 -17.72
C PRO A 93 -3.92 1.04 -16.93
N VAL A 94 -2.59 0.96 -16.84
CA VAL A 94 -1.86 -0.03 -16.05
C VAL A 94 -1.25 0.70 -14.86
N PHE A 95 -1.64 0.28 -13.67
CA PHE A 95 -1.10 0.79 -12.41
C PHE A 95 0.04 -0.10 -11.98
N THR A 96 1.23 0.48 -11.82
CA THR A 96 2.39 -0.22 -11.28
C THR A 96 2.76 0.42 -9.95
N VAL A 97 2.67 -0.37 -8.90
CA VAL A 97 3.21 0.01 -7.59
C VAL A 97 4.70 -0.26 -7.65
N THR A 98 5.50 0.79 -7.46
CA THR A 98 6.95 0.63 -7.40
C THR A 98 7.28 0.64 -5.92
N ASP A 99 7.68 -0.51 -5.36
CA ASP A 99 8.31 -0.48 -4.05
C ASP A 99 9.55 0.41 -4.17
N THR A 100 9.60 1.46 -3.35
CA THR A 100 10.82 2.24 -3.23
C THR A 100 11.85 1.29 -2.62
N PRO A 101 12.98 1.00 -3.29
CA PRO A 101 13.99 0.14 -2.69
C PRO A 101 14.39 0.72 -1.34
N VAL A 102 14.17 -0.05 -0.27
CA VAL A 102 14.58 0.33 1.08
C VAL A 102 16.07 0.08 1.16
N PHE A 103 16.87 1.14 0.99
CA PHE A 103 18.29 1.09 1.28
C PHE A 103 18.48 1.19 2.79
N LEU A 104 18.77 0.06 3.44
CA LEU A 104 19.21 0.05 4.82
C LEU A 104 20.66 0.55 4.84
N CYS A 105 20.90 1.71 5.46
CA CYS A 105 22.25 2.12 5.83
C CYS A 105 22.68 1.26 7.02
N ASP A 106 23.47 0.22 6.76
CA ASP A 106 24.23 -0.45 7.82
C ASP A 106 25.52 0.38 8.01
N GLY A 107 25.49 1.26 9.00
CA GLY A 107 26.69 1.97 9.43
C GLY A 107 27.66 0.99 10.08
N PRO A 108 28.97 1.27 10.08
CA PRO A 108 29.91 0.43 10.82
C PRO A 108 29.45 0.35 12.28
N SER A 109 29.23 -0.86 12.77
CA SER A 109 29.15 -1.12 14.19
C SER A 109 30.50 -0.75 14.80
N ASP A 110 30.58 0.47 15.33
CA ASP A 110 31.72 0.91 16.11
C ASP A 110 31.80 0.06 17.39
N GLY A 111 32.79 -0.84 17.43
CA GLY A 111 33.36 -1.43 18.66
C GLY A 111 32.89 -2.83 19.03
#